data_AF-A0A7J5ZPB6-F1
#
_entry.id   AF-A0A7J5ZPB6-F1
#
_cell.length_a   1.000
_cell.length_b   1.000
_cell.length_c   1.000
_cell.angle_alpha   90.00
_cell.angle_beta   90.00
_cell.angle_gamma   90.00
#
_symmetry.space_group_name_H-M   'P 1'
#
loop_
_entity.id
_entity.type
_entity.pdbx_description
1 polymer ?
#
loop_
_entity_poly.entity_id
_entity_poly.type
_entity_poly.pdbx_seq_one_letter_code
_entity_poly.pdbx_strand_id
1 'polypeptide(L)'
;MQMSEEIYVNTADDGADSSDDEHSYEDVYANEDNMETQRTGNFKQSENSDLVKQGWRFFCSSLYYISSEKKNWTESREDCRKRGADLVIINSAEEQEFIIKQLGNINRAWIGLSDRDTEGEWKWVDGTELKSGTG
;
A
#
# COMPACT_ATOMS: atom_id res chain seq x y z
N MET A 1 15.11 -0.50 14.29
CA MET A 1 14.68 -0.81 12.91
C MET A 1 13.21 -1.14 13.01
N GLN A 2 12.34 -0.15 12.84
CA GLN A 2 10.91 -0.35 12.97
C GLN A 2 10.21 0.81 12.26
N MET A 3 9.91 0.62 10.98
CA MET A 3 8.87 1.36 10.25
C MET A 3 8.33 0.39 9.18
N SER A 4 7.38 -0.44 9.62
CA SER A 4 6.49 -1.22 8.75
C SER A 4 5.24 -0.39 8.52
N GLU A 5 4.84 -0.25 7.27
CA GLU A 5 3.69 0.54 6.80
C GLU A 5 2.78 -0.34 5.94
N GLU A 6 1.46 -0.17 6.00
CA GLU A 6 0.52 -1.04 5.27
C GLU A 6 -0.57 -0.26 4.54
N ILE A 7 -1.09 -0.87 3.47
CA ILE A 7 -2.09 -0.33 2.56
C ILE A 7 -3.19 -1.38 2.41
N TYR A 8 -4.45 -1.00 2.58
CA TYR A 8 -5.58 -1.93 2.50
C TYR A 8 -6.52 -1.61 1.35
N VAL A 9 -7.10 -2.62 0.71
CA VAL A 9 -8.13 -2.41 -0.33
C VAL A 9 -9.46 -1.95 0.29
N ASN A 10 -10.09 -0.95 -0.34
CA ASN A 10 -11.38 -0.43 0.08
C ASN A 10 -12.54 -1.26 -0.51
N THR A 11 -13.60 -1.47 0.27
CA THR A 11 -14.94 -1.79 -0.24
C THR A 11 -15.58 -0.54 -0.85
N ALA A 12 -15.56 -0.42 -2.17
CA ALA A 12 -16.67 0.30 -2.80
C ALA A 12 -17.91 -0.60 -2.71
N ASP A 13 -18.87 -0.23 -1.86
CA ASP A 13 -20.26 -0.68 -2.00
C ASP A 13 -20.81 0.01 -3.25
N ASP A 14 -20.55 -0.60 -4.40
CA ASP A 14 -21.19 -0.24 -5.66
C ASP A 14 -21.70 -1.55 -6.23
N GLY A 15 -23.00 -1.81 -6.01
CA GLY A 15 -23.70 -2.93 -6.61
C GLY A 15 -23.58 -2.88 -8.13
N ALA A 16 -23.07 -3.95 -8.72
CA ALA A 16 -23.14 -4.21 -10.14
C ALA A 16 -23.77 -5.59 -10.35
N ASP A 17 -25.04 -5.55 -10.70
CA ASP A 17 -25.76 -6.64 -11.36
C ASP A 17 -25.33 -6.73 -12.83
N SER A 18 -25.51 -7.94 -13.37
CA SER A 18 -25.48 -8.39 -14.76
C SER A 18 -24.13 -8.74 -15.42
N SER A 19 -24.04 -10.06 -15.65
CA SER A 19 -23.35 -10.85 -16.66
C SER A 19 -23.06 -10.13 -18.00
N ASP A 20 -21.92 -10.41 -18.63
CA ASP A 20 -21.72 -11.54 -19.56
C ASP A 20 -20.37 -11.41 -20.30
N ASP A 21 -19.95 -12.57 -20.79
CA ASP A 21 -19.04 -12.84 -21.91
C ASP A 21 -17.50 -12.86 -21.75
N GLU A 22 -17.01 -14.03 -22.13
CA GLU A 22 -15.66 -14.54 -22.21
C GLU A 22 -15.02 -14.10 -23.54
N HIS A 23 -13.78 -13.61 -23.53
CA HIS A 23 -12.85 -13.85 -24.64
C HIS A 23 -11.38 -13.63 -24.23
N SER A 24 -10.64 -14.74 -24.24
CA SER A 24 -9.18 -14.84 -24.27
C SER A 24 -8.58 -14.19 -25.53
N TYR A 25 -7.37 -13.63 -25.45
CA TYR A 25 -6.24 -13.90 -26.36
C TYR A 25 -4.91 -13.41 -25.73
N GLU A 26 -3.85 -14.18 -25.98
CA GLU A 26 -2.55 -14.23 -25.30
C GLU A 26 -1.50 -13.19 -25.77
N ASP A 27 -0.39 -13.15 -25.02
CA ASP A 27 1.01 -13.13 -25.49
C ASP A 27 1.94 -11.91 -25.22
N VAL A 28 3.04 -12.23 -24.50
CA VAL A 28 4.42 -11.66 -24.44
C VAL A 28 4.57 -10.19 -24.00
N TYR A 29 5.41 -9.84 -23.01
CA TYR A 29 6.85 -10.12 -22.99
C TYR A 29 7.41 -10.42 -21.60
N ALA A 30 8.21 -11.48 -21.54
CA ALA A 30 9.30 -11.60 -20.60
C ALA A 30 10.34 -10.49 -20.86
N ASN A 31 10.81 -9.88 -19.78
CA ASN A 31 12.17 -9.34 -19.73
C ASN A 31 12.78 -9.64 -18.36
N GLU A 32 13.27 -10.87 -18.23
CA GLU A 32 14.50 -11.13 -17.49
C GLU A 32 15.60 -10.24 -18.09
N ASP A 33 16.01 -9.20 -17.36
CA ASP A 33 17.40 -8.92 -16.95
C ASP A 33 17.55 -7.48 -16.43
N ASN A 34 18.34 -7.37 -15.34
CA ASN A 34 19.01 -6.17 -14.80
C ASN A 34 18.15 -5.12 -14.03
N MET A 35 18.44 -4.79 -12.77
CA MET A 35 19.78 -4.40 -12.32
C MET A 35 20.15 -4.88 -10.92
N GLU A 36 21.21 -5.67 -10.92
CA GLU A 36 22.09 -5.97 -9.80
C GLU A 36 22.48 -4.69 -9.03
N THR A 37 22.15 -4.62 -7.73
CA THR A 37 22.93 -3.78 -6.80
C THR A 37 23.59 -4.69 -5.77
N GLN A 38 24.53 -5.50 -6.26
CA GLN A 38 25.59 -6.04 -5.41
C GLN A 38 26.58 -4.92 -5.09
N ARG A 39 26.25 -4.09 -4.09
CA ARG A 39 27.22 -3.32 -3.27
C ARG A 39 26.49 -2.43 -2.26
N THR A 40 26.17 -2.98 -1.09
CA THR A 40 26.38 -2.33 0.21
C THR A 40 26.15 -3.40 1.28
N GLY A 41 27.08 -3.47 2.24
CA GLY A 41 27.41 -4.67 3.01
C GLY A 41 26.29 -5.27 3.85
N ASN A 42 26.39 -6.59 4.07
CA ASN A 42 25.74 -7.43 5.07
C ASN A 42 24.82 -6.73 6.10
N PHE A 43 23.69 -6.21 5.65
CA PHE A 43 22.55 -5.91 6.49
C PHE A 43 21.58 -7.08 6.34
N LYS A 44 21.63 -7.98 7.33
CA LYS A 44 20.79 -9.18 7.54
C LYS A 44 19.85 -9.55 6.38
N GLN A 45 20.41 -10.28 5.42
CA GLN A 45 19.77 -10.72 4.18
C GLN A 45 18.59 -11.68 4.40
N SER A 46 18.49 -12.31 5.59
CA SER A 46 17.45 -13.29 5.91
C SER A 46 16.08 -12.65 6.20
N GLU A 47 16.04 -11.57 6.98
CA GLU A 47 14.77 -10.97 7.44
C GLU A 47 14.03 -10.28 6.28
N ASN A 48 14.76 -9.66 5.35
CA ASN A 48 14.17 -9.08 4.14
C ASN A 48 13.67 -10.15 3.15
N SER A 49 14.30 -11.32 3.09
CA SER A 49 13.86 -12.41 2.21
C SER A 49 12.48 -12.93 2.61
N ASP A 50 12.26 -13.14 3.91
CA ASP A 50 11.02 -13.74 4.40
C ASP A 50 9.84 -12.77 4.33
N LEU A 51 10.07 -11.48 4.53
CA LEU A 51 9.03 -10.45 4.36
C LEU A 51 8.62 -10.30 2.89
N VAL A 52 9.58 -10.33 1.97
CA VAL A 52 9.27 -10.30 0.52
C VAL A 52 8.44 -11.52 0.11
N LYS A 53 8.77 -12.73 0.63
CA LYS A 53 7.96 -13.95 0.41
C LYS A 53 6.55 -13.83 0.99
N GLN A 54 6.38 -13.09 2.09
CA GLN A 54 5.08 -12.80 2.70
C GLN A 54 4.29 -11.71 1.96
N GLY A 55 4.80 -11.17 0.85
CA GLY A 55 4.11 -10.17 0.04
C GLY A 55 4.47 -8.72 0.36
N TRP A 56 5.40 -8.47 1.29
CA TRP A 56 5.88 -7.12 1.56
C TRP A 56 6.74 -6.58 0.41
N ARG A 57 6.76 -5.26 0.26
CA ARG A 57 7.54 -4.53 -0.74
C ARG A 57 8.39 -3.49 -0.04
N PHE A 58 9.66 -3.42 -0.40
CA PHE A 58 10.55 -2.39 0.12
C PHE A 58 10.61 -1.22 -0.85
N PHE A 59 10.43 0.00 -0.34
CA PHE A 59 10.62 1.22 -1.10
C PHE A 59 11.27 2.27 -0.20
N CYS A 60 12.32 2.91 -0.70
CA CYS A 60 13.17 3.82 0.06
C CYS A 60 13.72 3.23 1.37
N SER A 61 13.06 3.49 2.50
CA SER A 61 13.44 3.01 3.83
C SER A 61 12.30 2.34 4.58
N SER A 62 11.22 2.02 3.86
CA SER A 62 9.96 1.54 4.42
C SER A 62 9.54 0.21 3.78
N LEU A 63 8.76 -0.55 4.54
CA LEU A 63 8.14 -1.80 4.11
C LEU A 63 6.65 -1.58 3.94
N TYR A 64 6.10 -2.00 2.80
CA TYR A 64 4.71 -1.83 2.42
C TYR A 64 4.06 -3.20 2.21
N TYR A 65 2.89 -3.42 2.81
CA TYR A 65 2.03 -4.55 2.47
C TYR A 65 0.74 -4.04 1.85
N ILE A 66 0.28 -4.71 0.78
CA ILE A 66 -0.98 -4.35 0.10
C ILE A 66 -1.94 -5.49 0.28
N SER A 67 -2.91 -5.30 1.16
CA SER A 67 -3.92 -6.30 1.45
C SER A 67 -4.98 -6.33 0.35
N SER A 68 -5.26 -7.52 -0.19
CA SER A 68 -6.41 -7.74 -1.08
C SER A 68 -7.74 -7.89 -0.35
N GLU A 69 -7.72 -7.90 0.99
CA GLU A 69 -8.92 -8.01 1.81
C GLU A 69 -9.72 -6.71 1.82
N LYS A 70 -11.03 -6.88 1.67
CA LYS A 70 -12.01 -5.81 1.67
C LYS A 70 -12.44 -5.52 3.12
N LYS A 71 -12.03 -4.37 3.66
CA LYS A 71 -12.34 -3.92 5.03
C LYS A 71 -12.74 -2.45 5.04
N ASN A 72 -13.48 -2.01 6.06
CA ASN A 72 -13.64 -0.57 6.28
C ASN A 72 -12.35 0.05 6.86
N TRP A 73 -12.25 1.37 6.91
CA TRP A 73 -11.04 2.06 7.38
C TRP A 73 -10.60 1.63 8.79
N THR A 74 -11.55 1.46 9.72
CA THR A 74 -11.28 1.05 11.11
C THR A 74 -10.70 -0.35 11.15
N GLU A 75 -11.38 -1.29 10.50
CA GLU A 75 -10.98 -2.69 10.45
C GLU A 75 -9.63 -2.87 9.77
N SER A 76 -9.38 -2.09 8.72
CA SER A 76 -8.10 -2.05 8.01
C SER A 76 -6.98 -1.61 8.94
N ARG A 77 -7.16 -0.50 9.67
CA ARG A 77 -6.18 0.02 10.63
C ARG A 77 -5.89 -0.97 11.76
N GLU A 78 -6.92 -1.60 12.30
CA GLU A 78 -6.75 -2.63 13.33
C GLU A 78 -5.98 -3.85 12.82
N ASP A 79 -6.21 -4.26 11.58
CA ASP A 79 -5.46 -5.35 10.95
C ASP A 79 -4.00 -4.97 10.75
N CYS A 80 -3.70 -3.74 10.31
CA CYS A 80 -2.32 -3.26 10.21
C CYS A 80 -1.60 -3.36 11.57
N ARG A 81 -2.28 -2.89 12.62
CA ARG A 81 -1.74 -2.87 13.98
C ARG A 81 -1.48 -4.26 14.53
N LYS A 82 -2.34 -5.24 14.20
CA LYS A 82 -2.12 -6.65 14.57
C LYS A 82 -0.88 -7.24 13.90
N ARG A 83 -0.46 -6.72 12.76
CA ARG A 83 0.74 -7.11 12.00
C ARG A 83 1.99 -6.31 12.40
N GLY A 84 1.84 -5.34 13.30
CA GLY A 84 2.95 -4.49 13.76
C GLY A 84 3.20 -3.26 12.90
N ALA A 85 2.22 -2.82 12.10
CA ALA A 85 2.28 -1.62 11.27
C ALA A 85 1.08 -0.68 11.55
N ASP A 86 0.89 0.34 10.71
CA ASP A 86 -0.31 1.18 10.66
C ASP A 86 -0.63 1.50 9.18
N LEU A 87 -1.77 2.14 8.91
CA LEU A 87 -2.10 2.57 7.55
C LEU A 87 -1.10 3.61 7.03
N VAL A 88 -0.72 3.53 5.75
CA VAL A 88 0.34 4.35 5.16
C VAL A 88 0.08 5.86 5.27
N ILE A 89 1.13 6.60 5.61
CA ILE A 89 1.16 8.06 5.53
C ILE A 89 1.95 8.43 4.28
N ILE A 90 1.32 9.15 3.35
CA ILE A 90 1.98 9.52 2.10
C ILE A 90 2.73 10.83 2.31
N ASN A 91 4.06 10.77 2.27
CA ASN A 91 4.96 11.88 2.55
C ASN A 91 5.62 12.47 1.31
N SER A 92 5.58 11.77 0.17
CA SER A 92 6.18 12.26 -1.07
C SER A 92 5.41 11.84 -2.34
N ALA A 93 5.66 12.53 -3.44
CA ALA A 93 5.08 12.20 -4.74
C ALA A 93 5.59 10.85 -5.26
N GLU A 94 6.86 10.54 -5.03
CA GLU A 94 7.48 9.27 -5.41
C GLU A 94 6.89 8.10 -4.63
N GLU A 95 6.59 8.30 -3.36
CA GLU A 95 5.86 7.31 -2.54
C GLU A 95 4.45 7.10 -3.07
N GLN A 96 3.73 8.18 -3.40
CA GLN A 96 2.41 8.07 -4.01
C GLN A 96 2.44 7.30 -5.34
N GLU A 97 3.40 7.60 -6.22
CA GLU A 97 3.59 6.89 -7.50
C GLU A 97 3.92 5.42 -7.29
N PHE A 98 4.80 5.11 -6.33
CA PHE A 98 5.12 3.73 -5.95
C PHE A 98 3.86 2.97 -5.54
N ILE A 99 3.04 3.54 -4.66
CA ILE A 99 1.80 2.93 -4.17
C ILE A 99 0.83 2.68 -5.33
N ILE A 100 0.59 3.68 -6.19
CA ILE A 100 -0.31 3.56 -7.35
C ILE A 100 0.14 2.41 -8.26
N LYS A 101 1.44 2.30 -8.52
CA LYS A 101 1.99 1.21 -9.33
C LYS A 101 1.74 -0.17 -8.70
N GLN A 102 1.85 -0.29 -7.37
CA GLN A 102 1.62 -1.57 -6.71
C GLN A 102 0.13 -1.95 -6.61
N LEU A 103 -0.79 -0.97 -6.59
CA LEU A 103 -2.23 -1.22 -6.58
C LEU A 103 -2.71 -1.89 -7.87
N GLY A 104 -2.07 -1.62 -9.01
CA GLY A 104 -2.41 -2.25 -10.29
C GLY A 104 -3.88 -2.03 -10.67
N ASN A 105 -4.67 -3.12 -10.68
CA ASN A 105 -6.11 -3.10 -11.01
C ASN A 105 -7.01 -2.82 -9.79
N ILE A 106 -6.45 -2.56 -8.61
CA ILE A 106 -7.22 -2.19 -7.42
C ILE A 106 -7.73 -0.77 -7.60
N ASN A 107 -9.05 -0.63 -7.70
CA ASN A 107 -9.69 0.68 -7.93
C ASN A 107 -9.62 1.63 -6.73
N ARG A 108 -9.63 1.11 -5.49
CA ARG A 108 -9.64 1.92 -4.27
C ARG A 108 -8.93 1.22 -3.12
N ALA A 109 -8.17 1.99 -2.35
CA ALA A 109 -7.46 1.54 -1.16
C ALA A 109 -7.60 2.56 -0.02
N TRP A 110 -7.63 2.09 1.22
CA TRP A 110 -7.52 2.88 2.43
C TRP A 110 -6.05 3.23 2.71
N ILE A 111 -5.84 4.51 3.02
CA ILE A 111 -4.59 5.07 3.52
C ILE A 111 -4.81 5.67 4.92
N GLY A 112 -3.75 6.14 5.56
CA GLY A 112 -3.78 6.65 6.92
C GLY A 112 -4.49 7.99 7.11
N LEU A 113 -5.00 8.61 6.05
CA LEU A 113 -5.68 9.90 6.10
C LEU A 113 -7.19 9.73 6.42
N SER A 114 -7.69 10.44 7.42
CA SER A 114 -9.11 10.42 7.81
C SER A 114 -9.52 11.71 8.52
N ASP A 115 -10.79 12.11 8.41
CA ASP A 115 -11.41 13.22 9.15
C ASP A 115 -12.45 12.71 10.18
N ARG A 116 -12.37 11.42 10.55
CA ARG A 116 -13.36 10.77 11.42
C ARG A 116 -13.51 11.42 12.81
N ASP A 117 -12.43 11.96 13.34
CA ASP A 117 -12.45 12.59 14.68
C ASP A 117 -13.20 13.92 14.65
N THR A 118 -13.11 14.66 13.55
CA THR A 118 -13.77 15.96 13.36
C THR A 118 -13.95 16.19 11.87
N GLU A 119 -15.21 16.17 11.41
CA GLU A 119 -15.56 16.35 10.00
C GLU A 119 -14.93 17.65 9.45
N GLY A 120 -14.19 17.53 8.34
CA GLY A 120 -13.45 18.64 7.74
C GLY A 120 -12.02 18.85 8.29
N GLU A 121 -11.62 18.17 9.36
CA GLU A 121 -10.24 18.17 9.87
C GLU A 121 -9.53 16.86 9.51
N TRP A 122 -8.85 16.86 8.36
CA TRP A 122 -8.10 15.69 7.90
C TRP A 122 -6.81 15.49 8.71
N LYS A 123 -6.70 14.31 9.32
CA LYS A 123 -5.55 13.88 10.13
C LYS A 123 -5.02 12.54 9.64
N TRP A 124 -3.70 12.39 9.70
CA TRP A 124 -3.03 11.12 9.48
C TRP A 124 -3.11 10.23 10.73
N VAL A 125 -2.85 8.94 10.57
CA VAL A 125 -2.88 7.97 11.69
C VAL A 125 -1.84 8.26 12.79
N ASP A 126 -0.81 9.05 12.51
CA ASP A 126 0.16 9.53 13.50
C ASP A 126 -0.31 10.79 14.26
N GLY A 127 -1.48 11.32 13.92
CA GLY A 127 -2.08 12.51 14.52
C GLY A 127 -1.66 13.83 13.86
N THR A 128 -0.83 13.79 12.80
CA THR A 128 -0.47 15.01 12.07
C THR A 128 -1.62 15.49 11.18
N GLU A 129 -1.84 16.79 11.13
CA GLU A 129 -2.86 17.39 10.27
C GLU A 129 -2.38 17.47 8.82
N LEU A 130 -3.29 17.25 7.88
CA LEU A 130 -3.01 17.48 6.47
C LEU A 130 -2.80 18.98 6.25
N LYS A 131 -1.58 19.38 5.88
CA LYS A 131 -1.28 20.78 5.58
C LYS A 131 -1.94 21.16 4.25
N SER A 132 -3.04 21.89 4.31
CA SER A 132 -3.60 22.58 3.16
C SER A 132 -2.61 23.65 2.70
N GLY A 133 -1.99 23.47 1.53
CA GLY A 133 -1.16 24.50 0.93
C GLY A 133 -1.98 25.78 0.76
N THR A 134 -1.68 26.80 1.56
CA THR A 134 -2.15 28.17 1.31
C THR A 134 -1.15 28.80 0.34
N GLY A 135 -1.56 28.90 -0.92
CA GLY A 135 -0.89 29.65 -1.97
C GLY A 135 -1.91 30.50 -2.70
#